data_AF-A0A8T1YVA7-F1
#
_entry.id   AF-A0A8T1YVA7-F1
#
_cell.length_a   1.000
_cell.length_b   1.000
_cell.length_c   1.000
_cell.angle_alpha   90.00
_cell.angle_beta   90.00
_cell.angle_gamma   90.00
#
_symmetry.space_group_name_H-M   'P 1'
#
loop_
_entity.id
_entity.type
_entity.pdbx_description
1 polymer ?
#
loop_
_entity_poly.entity_id
_entity_poly.type
_entity_poly.pdbx_seq_one_letter_code
_entity_poly.pdbx_strand_id
1 'polypeptide(L)'
;MEPKPTGCLPRRIRPLPGSYRYYPDDTGTPSGKEHIREEVVQLGVDLSVSLANSMFLLCDDIHTMLWFCFKLLKYTLPPSNPVSERLLRVVHYVYLKDIKPKNRACPDGGNSVQWELVRTTWKDFTDGIIILSRLVLILRRKDCSFDDRLLSSAIEKYKQQVLKKLEDKLMSAKDVSELDGFERETVASNVSDLWKTLFEEEAGESTPEVARSRIHSDLFQPISGHSCHGEIPTLPVTYPYILGVDFAKQKLREEVVQLGVELSLYVAESMFLLSDEIRSVFQFCSKLWRELKRTNKVGHPAGERLLRVIHHVYSRYIKPKNGEYHIGGKSVQWELVKTTWEDLDAGFREMHSLISILEVDDGSSLNKVEEKLRCAKDVSEANGFAREAMKSNILDMWQFLFDREKEEVAWTRKVRREEILSDLFPHLEEEDEEEAKQY
;
A
#
# COMPACT_ATOMS: atom_id res chain seq x y z
N MET A 1 51.29 44.61 -2.63
CA MET A 1 51.30 43.63 -1.53
C MET A 1 49.96 43.73 -0.82
N GLU A 2 49.03 42.85 -1.16
CA GLU A 2 47.86 42.55 -0.31
C GLU A 2 48.19 41.35 0.59
N PRO A 3 47.58 41.22 1.79
CA PRO A 3 47.57 39.96 2.50
C PRO A 3 46.25 39.19 2.25
N LYS A 4 46.37 38.01 1.63
CA LYS A 4 45.58 36.80 1.97
C LYS A 4 46.18 36.16 3.23
N PRO A 5 45.57 35.16 3.93
CA PRO A 5 44.37 34.34 3.64
C PRO A 5 43.41 34.24 4.88
N THR A 6 42.27 33.54 4.87
CA THR A 6 42.16 32.09 5.16
C THR A 6 40.74 31.61 4.82
N GLY A 7 40.66 30.52 4.05
CA GLY A 7 39.42 29.99 3.51
C GLY A 7 38.52 29.32 4.54
N CYS A 8 37.22 29.57 4.42
CA CYS A 8 36.18 28.77 5.04
C CYS A 8 35.65 27.76 4.02
N LEU A 9 35.75 26.48 4.40
CA LEU A 9 35.23 25.32 3.70
C LEU A 9 33.70 25.42 3.50
N PRO A 10 33.14 24.92 2.39
CA PRO A 10 31.69 24.80 2.26
C PRO A 10 31.16 23.79 3.29
N ARG A 11 30.30 24.27 4.20
CA ARG A 11 29.53 23.43 5.10
C ARG A 11 28.65 22.50 4.26
N ARG A 12 28.88 21.19 4.34
CA ARG A 12 27.97 20.15 3.86
C ARG A 12 26.60 20.37 4.52
N ILE A 13 25.63 20.82 3.73
CA ILE A 13 24.22 20.75 4.08
C ILE A 13 23.87 19.25 4.12
N ARG A 14 23.52 18.73 5.31
CA ARG A 14 22.92 17.41 5.46
C ARG A 14 21.55 17.41 4.77
N PRO A 15 21.19 16.39 3.98
CA PRO A 15 19.82 16.25 3.50
C PRO A 15 18.88 16.00 4.70
N LEU A 16 17.77 16.74 4.74
CA LEU A 16 16.63 16.45 5.62
C LEU A 16 16.01 15.09 5.23
N PRO A 17 15.51 14.30 6.21
CA PRO A 17 14.85 13.02 5.93
C PRO A 17 13.47 13.30 5.32
N GLY A 18 13.21 12.74 4.12
CA GLY A 18 11.92 12.89 3.43
C GLY A 18 11.98 13.27 1.94
N SER A 19 13.16 13.38 1.34
CA SER A 19 13.31 13.56 -0.10
C SER A 19 13.11 12.24 -0.85
N TYR A 20 11.88 11.95 -1.29
CA TYR A 20 11.61 10.93 -2.29
C TYR A 20 12.30 11.30 -3.61
N ARG A 21 13.32 10.54 -3.99
CA ARG A 21 13.91 10.63 -5.33
C ARG A 21 13.10 9.77 -6.29
N TYR A 22 12.69 10.42 -7.37
CA TYR A 22 12.07 9.87 -8.56
C TYR A 22 13.05 8.94 -9.31
N TYR A 23 12.54 7.80 -9.81
CA TYR A 23 13.06 7.16 -11.02
C TYR A 23 12.18 7.63 -12.19
N PRO A 24 12.75 8.13 -13.30
CA PRO A 24 11.96 8.45 -14.48
C PRO A 24 11.50 7.17 -15.18
N ASP A 25 10.36 7.28 -15.87
CA ASP A 25 9.76 6.25 -16.71
C ASP A 25 10.80 5.58 -17.63
N ASP A 26 11.14 4.34 -17.31
CA ASP A 26 11.68 3.39 -18.28
C ASP A 26 10.53 2.50 -18.74
N THR A 27 10.19 2.66 -20.02
CA THR A 27 9.56 1.66 -20.88
C THR A 27 9.79 0.24 -20.35
N GLY A 28 8.69 -0.47 -20.05
CA GLY A 28 8.68 -1.80 -19.42
C GLY A 28 9.83 -2.71 -19.82
N THR A 29 10.91 -2.66 -19.05
CA THR A 29 11.96 -3.66 -19.01
C THR A 29 11.59 -4.72 -17.97
N PRO A 30 11.99 -5.99 -18.16
CA PRO A 30 11.68 -7.09 -17.23
C PRO A 30 12.19 -6.90 -15.79
N SER A 31 13.02 -5.89 -15.53
CA SER A 31 13.76 -5.67 -14.29
C SER A 31 12.94 -5.13 -13.12
N GLY A 32 11.84 -4.39 -13.36
CA GLY A 32 11.04 -3.82 -12.27
C GLY A 32 10.39 -4.87 -11.35
N LYS A 33 9.92 -5.98 -11.94
CA LYS A 33 9.31 -7.10 -11.20
C LYS A 33 10.35 -8.02 -10.55
N GLU A 34 11.62 -7.91 -10.90
CA GLU A 34 12.68 -8.77 -10.36
C GLU A 34 12.93 -8.47 -8.88
N HIS A 35 13.02 -7.19 -8.51
CA HIS A 35 13.10 -6.78 -7.10
C HIS A 35 11.90 -7.27 -6.28
N ILE A 36 10.68 -7.19 -6.83
CA ILE A 36 9.46 -7.68 -6.14
C ILE A 36 9.52 -9.22 -5.98
N ARG A 37 10.05 -9.94 -6.97
CA ARG A 37 10.27 -11.39 -6.87
C ARG A 37 11.30 -11.74 -5.80
N GLU A 38 12.41 -11.03 -5.74
CA GLU A 38 13.42 -11.18 -4.69
C GLU A 38 12.83 -10.93 -3.31
N GLU A 39 12.02 -9.89 -3.15
CA GLU A 39 11.31 -9.64 -1.89
C GLU A 39 10.39 -10.80 -1.53
N VAL A 40 9.61 -11.33 -2.48
CA VAL A 40 8.72 -12.49 -2.23
C VAL A 40 9.50 -13.76 -1.89
N VAL A 41 10.68 -13.96 -2.48
CA VAL A 41 11.60 -15.04 -2.09
C VAL A 41 12.03 -14.84 -0.64
N GLN A 42 12.42 -13.63 -0.25
CA GLN A 42 12.81 -13.33 1.13
C GLN A 42 11.64 -13.55 2.11
N LEU A 43 10.40 -13.17 1.75
CA LEU A 43 9.22 -13.46 2.57
C LEU A 43 9.02 -14.96 2.81
N GLY A 44 9.34 -15.79 1.81
CA GLY A 44 9.31 -17.25 1.93
C GLY A 44 10.37 -17.78 2.89
N VAL A 45 11.59 -17.22 2.84
CA VAL A 45 12.67 -17.52 3.79
C VAL A 45 12.27 -17.14 5.21
N ASP A 46 11.76 -15.93 5.42
CA ASP A 46 11.37 -15.45 6.75
C ASP A 46 10.23 -16.29 7.35
N LEU A 47 9.23 -16.66 6.55
CA LEU A 47 8.17 -17.58 6.96
C LEU A 47 8.73 -18.96 7.33
N SER A 48 9.71 -19.44 6.56
CA SER A 48 10.39 -20.72 6.79
C SER A 48 11.17 -20.72 8.10
N VAL A 49 11.79 -19.60 8.45
CA VAL A 49 12.50 -19.42 9.72
C VAL A 49 11.53 -19.45 10.90
N SER A 50 10.37 -18.78 10.80
CA SER A 50 9.32 -18.88 11.83
C SER A 50 8.78 -20.31 11.97
N LEU A 51 8.60 -21.01 10.85
CA LEU A 51 8.18 -22.42 10.84
C LEU A 51 9.21 -23.32 11.51
N ALA A 52 10.49 -23.16 11.16
CA ALA A 52 11.59 -23.88 11.79
C ALA A 52 11.68 -23.61 13.29
N ASN A 53 11.57 -22.35 13.73
CA ASN A 53 11.52 -22.01 15.14
C ASN A 53 10.40 -22.79 15.87
N SER A 54 9.21 -22.85 15.28
CA SER A 54 8.10 -23.65 15.82
C SER A 54 8.43 -25.15 15.87
N MET A 55 9.17 -25.68 14.90
CA MET A 55 9.63 -27.07 14.93
C MET A 55 10.61 -27.34 16.07
N PHE A 56 11.53 -26.40 16.34
CA PHE A 56 12.45 -26.50 17.49
C PHE A 56 11.70 -26.40 18.82
N LEU A 57 10.73 -25.49 18.96
CA LEU A 57 9.91 -25.39 20.17
C LEU A 57 9.12 -26.67 20.47
N LEU A 58 8.70 -27.40 19.43
CA LEU A 58 7.96 -28.65 19.57
C LEU A 58 8.86 -29.90 19.58
N CYS A 59 10.20 -29.75 19.53
CA CYS A 59 11.09 -30.91 19.35
C CYS A 59 11.22 -31.79 20.60
N ASP A 60 10.66 -31.35 21.73
CA ASP A 60 10.45 -32.16 22.93
C ASP A 60 9.46 -33.31 22.69
N ASP A 61 8.53 -33.15 21.75
CA ASP A 61 7.67 -34.22 21.25
C ASP A 61 7.59 -34.23 19.71
N ILE A 62 8.35 -35.15 19.11
CA ILE A 62 8.42 -35.33 17.65
C ILE A 62 7.04 -35.58 17.03
N HIS A 63 6.12 -36.25 17.73
CA HIS A 63 4.78 -36.51 17.20
C HIS A 63 3.97 -35.22 17.06
N THR A 64 3.93 -34.36 18.09
CA THR A 64 3.29 -33.04 18.04
C THR A 64 3.91 -32.18 16.93
N MET A 65 5.24 -32.13 16.84
CA MET A 65 5.94 -31.37 15.80
C MET A 65 5.58 -31.85 14.38
N LEU A 66 5.59 -33.17 14.14
CA LEU A 66 5.24 -33.74 12.83
C LEU A 66 3.76 -33.51 12.50
N TRP A 67 2.86 -33.65 13.47
CA TRP A 67 1.44 -33.39 13.28
C TRP A 67 1.14 -31.93 12.97
N PHE A 68 1.81 -30.99 13.65
CA PHE A 68 1.75 -29.57 13.36
C PHE A 68 2.14 -29.29 11.89
N CYS A 69 3.30 -29.76 11.46
CA CYS A 69 3.79 -29.58 10.09
C CYS A 69 2.86 -30.23 9.05
N PHE A 70 2.43 -31.47 9.31
CA PHE A 70 1.53 -32.21 8.42
C PHE A 70 0.21 -31.46 8.21
N LYS A 71 -0.45 -31.07 9.30
CA LYS A 71 -1.74 -30.37 9.23
C LYS A 71 -1.59 -28.99 8.59
N LEU A 72 -0.53 -28.25 8.91
CA LEU A 72 -0.26 -26.95 8.30
C LEU A 72 -0.09 -27.08 6.77
N LEU A 73 0.69 -28.05 6.30
CA LEU A 73 0.95 -28.23 4.87
C LEU A 73 -0.23 -28.87 4.12
N LYS A 74 -0.94 -29.82 4.73
CA LYS A 74 -2.04 -30.55 4.08
C LYS A 74 -3.31 -29.72 3.93
N TYR A 75 -3.65 -28.89 4.92
CA TYR A 75 -4.95 -28.21 4.97
C TYR A 75 -4.91 -26.76 4.49
N THR A 76 -3.73 -26.17 4.27
CA THR A 76 -3.65 -24.75 3.87
C THR A 76 -3.71 -24.56 2.36
N LEU A 77 -3.03 -25.40 1.59
CA LEU A 77 -2.93 -25.26 0.13
C LEU A 77 -2.79 -26.62 -0.55
N PRO A 78 -3.16 -26.73 -1.84
CA PRO A 78 -2.96 -27.93 -2.61
C PRO A 78 -1.48 -28.35 -2.64
N PRO A 79 -1.18 -29.66 -2.62
CA PRO A 79 0.17 -30.18 -2.73
C PRO A 79 0.99 -29.61 -3.89
N SER A 80 0.37 -29.38 -5.04
CA SER A 80 0.99 -28.84 -6.26
C SER A 80 1.32 -27.35 -6.19
N ASN A 81 0.99 -26.66 -5.10
CA ASN A 81 1.31 -25.25 -4.95
C ASN A 81 2.83 -25.04 -4.72
N PRO A 82 3.48 -24.11 -5.44
CA PRO A 82 4.92 -23.87 -5.31
C PRO A 82 5.36 -23.54 -3.88
N VAL A 83 4.57 -22.75 -3.16
CA VAL A 83 4.86 -22.37 -1.77
C VAL A 83 4.78 -23.57 -0.84
N SER A 84 3.73 -24.39 -0.97
CA SER A 84 3.58 -25.63 -0.19
C SER A 84 4.71 -26.61 -0.44
N GLU A 85 5.17 -26.71 -1.68
CA GLU A 85 6.30 -27.56 -2.03
C GLU A 85 7.60 -27.08 -1.40
N ARG A 86 7.92 -25.77 -1.47
CA ARG A 86 9.12 -25.23 -0.82
C ARG A 86 9.08 -25.40 0.68
N LEU A 87 7.95 -25.12 1.32
CA LEU A 87 7.78 -25.33 2.75
C LEU A 87 7.92 -26.81 3.16
N LEU A 88 7.43 -27.75 2.35
CA LEU A 88 7.63 -29.19 2.62
C LEU A 88 9.13 -29.56 2.56
N ARG A 89 9.87 -29.03 1.58
CA ARG A 89 11.33 -29.24 1.47
C ARG A 89 12.07 -28.63 2.68
N VAL A 90 11.64 -27.46 3.15
CA VAL A 90 12.16 -26.80 4.36
C VAL A 90 11.94 -27.68 5.59
N VAL A 91 10.70 -28.13 5.83
CA VAL A 91 10.36 -28.99 6.97
C VAL A 91 11.21 -30.27 6.94
N HIS A 92 11.32 -30.89 5.77
CA HIS A 92 12.16 -32.07 5.60
C HIS A 92 13.62 -31.83 5.95
N TYR A 93 14.18 -30.73 5.46
CA TYR A 93 15.56 -30.35 5.70
C TYR A 93 15.84 -30.11 7.19
N VAL A 94 15.03 -29.27 7.84
CA VAL A 94 15.19 -28.93 9.27
C VAL A 94 15.02 -30.19 10.13
N TYR A 95 14.03 -31.02 9.82
CA TYR A 95 13.81 -32.26 10.55
C TYR A 95 15.02 -33.19 10.44
N LEU A 96 15.51 -33.48 9.23
CA LEU A 96 16.60 -34.44 9.05
C LEU A 96 17.96 -33.93 9.54
N LYS A 97 18.26 -32.65 9.33
CA LYS A 97 19.58 -32.10 9.62
C LYS A 97 19.72 -31.67 11.07
N ASP A 98 18.68 -31.03 11.62
CA ASP A 98 18.82 -30.28 12.86
C ASP A 98 18.11 -30.94 14.05
N ILE A 99 17.01 -31.66 13.81
CA ILE A 99 16.17 -32.25 14.87
C ILE A 99 16.42 -33.76 15.05
N LYS A 100 16.21 -34.56 14.00
CA LYS A 100 16.33 -36.03 14.02
C LYS A 100 17.68 -36.52 14.59
N PRO A 101 18.85 -35.91 14.28
CA PRO A 101 20.13 -36.38 14.81
C PRO A 101 20.30 -36.16 16.32
N LYS A 102 19.55 -35.23 16.92
CA LYS A 102 19.63 -34.88 18.35
C LYS A 102 18.79 -35.78 19.25
N ASN A 103 18.12 -36.79 18.67
CA ASN A 103 17.14 -37.71 19.26
C ASN A 103 17.29 -37.92 20.79
N ARG A 104 16.71 -37.02 21.59
CA ARG A 104 16.47 -37.29 23.01
C ARG A 104 15.31 -38.27 23.05
N ALA A 105 15.43 -39.33 23.84
CA ALA A 105 14.36 -40.32 23.96
C ALA A 105 13.04 -39.64 24.34
N CYS A 106 12.15 -39.43 23.35
CA CYS A 106 10.81 -38.92 23.60
C CYS A 106 10.03 -39.97 24.40
N PRO A 107 9.48 -39.63 25.57
CA PRO A 107 8.50 -40.48 26.21
C PRO A 107 7.28 -40.59 25.29
N ASP A 108 6.89 -41.82 24.97
CA ASP A 108 5.68 -42.10 24.21
C ASP A 108 4.46 -41.53 24.97
N GLY A 109 3.74 -40.56 24.37
CA GLY A 109 2.35 -40.26 24.72
C GLY A 109 2.01 -38.93 25.41
N GLY A 110 2.86 -37.89 25.40
CA GLY A 110 2.53 -36.53 25.88
C GLY A 110 2.51 -35.48 24.77
N ASN A 111 1.71 -34.42 24.89
CA ASN A 111 1.85 -33.24 24.00
C ASN A 111 3.12 -32.46 24.35
N SER A 112 3.73 -31.80 23.36
CA SER A 112 4.79 -30.81 23.59
C SER A 112 4.37 -29.77 24.62
N VAL A 113 5.28 -29.38 25.51
CA VAL A 113 5.06 -28.32 26.51
C VAL A 113 4.76 -26.98 25.82
N GLN A 114 5.33 -26.75 24.64
CA GLN A 114 5.15 -25.52 23.87
C GLN A 114 3.95 -25.57 22.91
N TRP A 115 3.17 -26.66 22.90
CA TRP A 115 2.05 -26.82 21.98
C TRP A 115 1.03 -25.68 22.08
N GLU A 116 0.66 -25.25 23.29
CA GLU A 116 -0.30 -24.15 23.48
C GLU A 116 0.19 -22.84 22.85
N LEU A 117 1.48 -22.54 23.00
CA LEU A 117 2.08 -21.36 22.38
C LEU A 117 2.01 -21.45 20.86
N VAL A 118 2.49 -22.55 20.28
CA VAL A 118 2.52 -22.75 18.82
C VAL A 118 1.10 -22.78 18.24
N ARG A 119 0.12 -23.33 18.97
CA ARG A 119 -1.29 -23.30 18.57
C ARG A 119 -1.79 -21.87 18.32
N THR A 120 -1.34 -20.89 19.09
CA THR A 120 -1.75 -19.48 18.89
C THR A 120 -1.23 -18.86 17.59
N THR A 121 -0.19 -19.44 16.98
CA THR A 121 0.44 -18.97 15.73
C THR A 121 -0.23 -19.55 14.48
N TRP A 122 -1.09 -20.56 14.65
CA TRP A 122 -1.66 -21.35 13.56
C TRP A 122 -2.35 -20.51 12.48
N LYS A 123 -3.16 -19.54 12.91
CA LYS A 123 -3.86 -18.63 12.00
C LYS A 123 -2.87 -17.78 11.20
N ASP A 124 -1.85 -17.24 11.86
CA ASP A 124 -0.87 -16.38 11.20
C ASP A 124 -0.04 -17.16 10.17
N PHE A 125 0.32 -18.41 10.47
CA PHE A 125 0.94 -19.30 9.48
C PHE A 125 0.02 -19.58 8.29
N THR A 126 -1.25 -19.89 8.56
CA THR A 126 -2.24 -20.18 7.50
C THR A 126 -2.43 -18.97 6.60
N ASP A 127 -2.66 -17.79 7.18
CA ASP A 127 -2.79 -16.53 6.46
C ASP A 127 -1.51 -16.21 5.66
N GLY A 128 -0.34 -16.39 6.27
CA GLY A 128 0.95 -16.20 5.62
C GLY A 128 1.15 -17.07 4.39
N ILE A 129 0.94 -18.39 4.52
CA ILE A 129 1.08 -19.33 3.41
C ILE A 129 0.12 -18.96 2.26
N ILE A 130 -1.13 -18.60 2.55
CA ILE A 130 -2.11 -18.23 1.52
C ILE A 130 -1.72 -16.93 0.81
N ILE A 131 -1.33 -15.89 1.55
CA ILE A 131 -0.93 -14.61 0.96
C ILE A 131 0.32 -14.78 0.10
N LEU A 132 1.32 -15.50 0.61
CA LEU A 132 2.56 -15.77 -0.12
C LEU A 132 2.28 -16.53 -1.42
N SER A 133 1.41 -17.55 -1.36
CA SER A 133 0.97 -18.28 -2.55
C SER A 133 0.30 -17.38 -3.59
N ARG A 134 -0.56 -16.46 -3.16
CA ARG A 134 -1.18 -15.48 -4.06
C ARG A 134 -0.16 -14.54 -4.71
N LEU A 135 0.80 -14.03 -3.94
CA LEU A 135 1.90 -13.21 -4.47
C LEU A 135 2.68 -13.98 -5.55
N VAL A 136 3.05 -15.23 -5.28
CA VAL A 136 3.77 -16.09 -6.23
C VAL A 136 2.95 -16.33 -7.49
N LEU A 137 1.66 -16.64 -7.36
CA LEU A 137 0.77 -16.88 -8.50
C LEU A 137 0.61 -15.63 -9.38
N ILE A 138 0.51 -14.43 -8.78
CA ILE A 138 0.45 -13.16 -9.53
C ILE A 138 1.77 -12.96 -10.28
N LEU A 139 2.92 -13.08 -9.60
CA LEU A 139 4.23 -12.81 -10.20
C LEU A 139 4.68 -13.85 -11.23
N ARG A 140 4.10 -15.06 -11.22
CA ARG A 140 4.32 -16.10 -12.24
C ARG A 140 3.52 -15.88 -13.52
N ARG A 141 2.45 -15.07 -13.51
CA ARG A 141 1.70 -14.75 -14.74
C ARG A 141 2.53 -13.81 -15.62
N LYS A 142 2.77 -14.22 -16.87
CA LYS A 142 3.52 -13.42 -17.85
C LYS A 142 2.74 -12.15 -18.27
N ASP A 143 1.41 -12.19 -18.23
CA ASP A 143 0.53 -11.13 -18.75
C ASP A 143 -0.20 -10.30 -17.68
N CYS A 144 0.21 -10.34 -16.40
CA CYS A 144 -0.51 -9.57 -15.38
C CYS A 144 -0.09 -8.09 -15.36
N SER A 145 -1.05 -7.19 -15.62
CA SER A 145 -0.98 -5.74 -15.41
C SER A 145 -1.24 -5.35 -13.94
N PHE A 146 -0.91 -6.24 -12.99
CA PHE A 146 -1.14 -5.95 -11.58
C PHE A 146 -0.23 -4.79 -11.14
N ASP A 147 -0.82 -3.75 -10.56
CA ASP A 147 -0.11 -2.55 -10.13
C ASP A 147 1.00 -2.88 -9.11
N ASP A 148 2.23 -2.46 -9.42
CA ASP A 148 3.43 -2.67 -8.59
C ASP A 148 3.29 -1.97 -7.22
N ARG A 149 2.53 -0.88 -7.12
CA ARG A 149 2.18 -0.21 -5.85
C ARG A 149 1.23 -1.07 -5.01
N LEU A 150 0.30 -1.79 -5.66
CA LEU A 150 -0.57 -2.74 -5.00
C LEU A 150 0.23 -3.90 -4.39
N LEU A 151 1.15 -4.48 -5.18
CA LEU A 151 2.05 -5.55 -4.75
C LEU A 151 2.98 -5.11 -3.61
N SER A 152 3.63 -3.95 -3.75
CA SER A 152 4.56 -3.43 -2.74
C SER A 152 3.90 -3.25 -1.38
N SER A 153 2.69 -2.66 -1.32
CA SER A 153 2.02 -2.54 -0.02
C SER A 153 1.36 -3.85 0.46
N ALA A 154 1.10 -4.83 -0.41
CA ALA A 154 0.72 -6.17 0.05
C ALA A 154 1.90 -6.87 0.74
N ILE A 155 3.11 -6.73 0.18
CA ILE A 155 4.37 -7.19 0.79
C ILE A 155 4.61 -6.50 2.14
N GLU A 156 4.44 -5.19 2.22
CA GLU A 156 4.63 -4.48 3.49
C GLU A 156 3.61 -4.92 4.55
N LYS A 157 2.33 -5.10 4.16
CA LYS A 157 1.31 -5.65 5.06
C LYS A 157 1.64 -7.08 5.48
N TYR A 158 2.21 -7.90 4.61
CA TYR A 158 2.67 -9.23 4.98
C TYR A 158 3.78 -9.18 6.04
N LYS A 159 4.81 -8.34 5.83
CA LYS A 159 5.89 -8.13 6.81
C LYS A 159 5.32 -7.69 8.17
N GLN A 160 4.41 -6.71 8.19
CA GLN A 160 3.87 -6.14 9.43
C GLN A 160 2.78 -6.98 10.12
N GLN A 161 1.91 -7.64 9.35
CA GLN A 161 0.71 -8.29 9.90
C GLN A 161 0.83 -9.81 10.04
N VAL A 162 1.78 -10.42 9.32
CA VAL A 162 2.04 -11.87 9.37
C VAL A 162 3.37 -12.12 10.05
N LEU A 163 4.49 -11.74 9.42
CA LEU A 163 5.82 -12.10 9.91
C LEU A 163 6.10 -11.50 11.30
N LYS A 164 5.82 -10.22 11.49
CA LYS A 164 6.00 -9.57 12.79
C LYS A 164 5.14 -10.22 13.89
N LYS A 165 3.89 -10.59 13.60
CA LYS A 165 3.03 -11.27 14.60
C LYS A 165 3.55 -12.65 14.96
N LEU A 166 4.04 -13.40 13.96
CA LEU A 166 4.68 -14.70 14.19
C LEU A 166 5.93 -14.52 15.06
N GLU A 167 6.78 -13.56 14.72
CA GLU A 167 7.99 -13.24 15.47
C GLU A 167 7.68 -12.82 16.91
N ASP A 168 6.77 -11.87 17.11
CA ASP A 168 6.36 -11.37 18.44
C ASP A 168 5.81 -12.51 19.32
N LYS A 169 5.00 -13.41 18.75
CA LYS A 169 4.45 -14.57 19.48
C LYS A 169 5.52 -15.60 19.83
N LEU A 170 6.42 -15.92 18.89
CA LEU A 170 7.46 -16.93 19.11
C LEU A 170 8.58 -16.42 20.02
N MET A 171 8.78 -15.10 20.09
CA MET A 171 9.79 -14.47 20.92
C MET A 171 9.64 -14.78 22.41
N SER A 172 8.41 -15.05 22.90
CA SER A 172 8.18 -15.40 24.30
C SER A 172 8.83 -16.71 24.74
N ALA A 173 9.18 -17.59 23.81
CA ALA A 173 9.87 -18.86 24.08
C ALA A 173 11.22 -18.95 23.36
N LYS A 174 11.81 -17.81 22.99
CA LYS A 174 13.10 -17.74 22.29
C LYS A 174 14.18 -18.57 22.99
N ASP A 175 14.33 -18.40 24.30
CA ASP A 175 15.34 -19.12 25.10
C ASP A 175 15.18 -20.65 25.00
N VAL A 176 13.94 -21.15 24.89
CA VAL A 176 13.65 -22.58 24.73
C VAL A 176 14.14 -23.07 23.37
N SER A 177 13.77 -22.37 22.30
CA SER A 177 14.19 -22.73 20.95
C SER A 177 15.72 -22.70 20.78
N GLU A 178 16.40 -21.70 21.37
CA GLU A 178 17.86 -21.58 21.32
C GLU A 178 18.56 -22.69 22.12
N LEU A 179 18.01 -23.09 23.28
CA LEU A 179 18.49 -24.24 24.05
C LEU A 179 18.36 -25.56 23.27
N ASP A 180 17.35 -25.68 22.41
CA ASP A 180 17.18 -26.80 21.50
C ASP A 180 18.05 -26.69 20.23
N GLY A 181 18.81 -25.61 20.12
CA GLY A 181 19.81 -25.34 19.09
C GLY A 181 19.24 -24.71 17.83
N PHE A 182 18.16 -23.94 17.97
CA PHE A 182 17.68 -23.06 16.91
C PHE A 182 18.61 -21.85 16.76
N GLU A 183 19.20 -21.70 15.58
CA GLU A 183 20.00 -20.53 15.21
C GLU A 183 19.37 -19.85 13.99
N ARG A 184 18.68 -18.71 14.23
CA ARG A 184 17.88 -18.01 13.22
C ARG A 184 18.64 -17.79 11.91
N GLU A 185 19.83 -17.20 11.98
CA GLU A 185 20.63 -16.83 10.80
C GLU A 185 21.16 -18.07 10.05
N THR A 186 21.60 -19.09 10.79
CA THR A 186 22.06 -20.36 10.22
C THR A 186 20.91 -21.05 9.47
N VAL A 187 19.72 -21.10 10.06
CA VAL A 187 18.52 -21.67 9.41
C VAL A 187 18.13 -20.85 8.19
N ALA A 188 18.08 -19.51 8.29
CA ALA A 188 17.74 -18.62 7.19
C ALA A 188 18.67 -18.83 5.97
N SER A 189 19.99 -18.86 6.21
CA SER A 189 20.99 -19.12 5.17
C SER A 189 20.78 -20.49 4.54
N ASN A 190 20.51 -21.52 5.33
CA ASN A 190 20.34 -22.89 4.84
C ASN A 190 19.09 -23.08 3.99
N VAL A 191 17.98 -22.39 4.32
CA VAL A 191 16.71 -22.54 3.60
C VAL A 191 16.60 -21.58 2.41
N SER A 192 17.44 -20.54 2.33
CA SER A 192 17.43 -19.55 1.24
C SER A 192 17.51 -20.20 -0.14
N ASP A 193 18.40 -21.20 -0.31
CA ASP A 193 18.57 -21.91 -1.57
C ASP A 193 17.31 -22.68 -2.01
N LEU A 194 16.49 -23.12 -1.07
CA LEU A 194 15.21 -23.78 -1.36
C LEU A 194 14.18 -22.81 -1.94
N TRP A 195 14.38 -21.49 -1.80
CA TRP A 195 13.47 -20.47 -2.32
C TRP A 195 13.99 -19.77 -3.58
N LYS A 196 15.30 -19.79 -3.85
CA LYS A 196 15.89 -19.12 -5.04
C LYS A 196 15.21 -19.51 -6.35
N THR A 197 14.91 -20.79 -6.53
CA THR A 197 14.30 -21.31 -7.76
C THR A 197 12.76 -21.20 -7.76
N LEU A 198 12.16 -20.39 -6.89
CA LEU A 198 10.70 -20.21 -6.78
C LEU A 198 10.05 -19.71 -8.07
N PHE A 199 10.76 -18.91 -8.86
CA PHE A 199 10.26 -18.33 -10.12
C PHE A 199 10.88 -18.92 -11.38
N GLU A 200 11.81 -19.87 -11.24
CA GLU A 200 12.43 -20.55 -12.37
C GLU A 200 11.48 -21.61 -12.95
N GLU A 201 11.41 -21.71 -14.28
CA GLU A 201 10.73 -22.82 -14.96
C GLU A 201 11.61 -24.07 -14.77
N GLU A 202 11.09 -25.11 -14.10
CA GLU A 202 11.85 -26.33 -13.83
C GLU A 202 12.31 -26.99 -15.13
N ALA A 203 13.60 -26.83 -15.45
CA ALA A 203 14.26 -27.51 -16.54
C ALA A 203 14.53 -28.97 -16.15
N GLY A 204 13.54 -29.84 -16.38
CA GLY A 204 13.79 -31.24 -16.76
C GLY A 204 14.54 -32.15 -15.78
N GLU A 205 14.30 -32.09 -14.46
CA GLU A 205 14.79 -33.09 -13.52
C GLU A 205 13.63 -33.74 -12.74
N SER A 206 13.70 -35.08 -12.60
CA SER A 206 12.76 -36.02 -11.94
C SER A 206 11.40 -35.46 -11.50
N THR A 207 10.29 -36.00 -12.04
CA THR A 207 8.91 -35.63 -11.66
C THR A 207 8.80 -35.23 -10.17
N PRO A 208 8.53 -33.94 -9.85
CA PRO A 208 8.49 -33.41 -8.49
C PRO A 208 7.65 -34.24 -7.52
N GLU A 209 6.64 -34.94 -8.06
CA GLU A 209 5.76 -35.86 -7.34
C GLU A 209 6.45 -37.07 -6.71
N VAL A 210 7.49 -37.64 -7.34
CA VAL A 210 8.22 -38.82 -6.81
C VAL A 210 9.12 -38.40 -5.65
N ALA A 211 9.85 -37.29 -5.81
CA ALA A 211 10.66 -36.71 -4.73
C ALA A 211 9.77 -36.29 -3.55
N ARG A 212 8.61 -35.68 -3.84
CA ARG A 212 7.62 -35.31 -2.83
C ARG A 212 7.07 -36.51 -2.07
N SER A 213 6.69 -37.57 -2.77
CA SER A 213 6.16 -38.79 -2.16
C SER A 213 7.17 -39.42 -1.21
N ARG A 214 8.46 -39.40 -1.57
CA ARG A 214 9.56 -39.85 -0.68
C ARG A 214 9.66 -38.97 0.56
N ILE A 215 9.72 -37.63 0.39
CA ILE A 215 9.77 -36.69 1.51
C ILE A 215 8.59 -36.89 2.47
N HIS A 216 7.39 -37.07 1.93
CA HIS A 216 6.19 -37.26 2.74
C HIS A 216 6.24 -38.59 3.50
N SER A 217 6.70 -39.66 2.86
CA SER A 217 6.92 -40.95 3.53
C SER A 217 7.97 -40.80 4.64
N ASP A 218 9.12 -40.20 4.34
CA ASP A 218 10.25 -40.08 5.26
C ASP A 218 9.91 -39.22 6.48
N LEU A 219 9.16 -38.12 6.30
CA LEU A 219 8.74 -37.24 7.39
C LEU A 219 7.64 -37.85 8.25
N PHE A 220 6.60 -38.40 7.62
CA PHE A 220 5.34 -38.68 8.29
C PHE A 220 5.09 -40.17 8.56
N GLN A 221 6.01 -41.06 8.18
CA GLN A 221 5.99 -42.46 8.61
C GLN A 221 5.86 -42.62 10.13
N PRO A 222 6.55 -41.82 10.99
CA PRO A 222 6.41 -41.94 12.45
C PRO A 222 5.00 -41.68 12.98
N ILE A 223 4.17 -40.93 12.24
CA ILE A 223 2.77 -40.66 12.61
C ILE A 223 1.78 -41.48 11.77
N SER A 224 2.27 -42.30 10.84
CA SER A 224 1.44 -43.17 9.99
C SER A 224 0.92 -44.36 10.80
N GLY A 225 -0.35 -44.32 11.20
CA GLY A 225 -1.02 -45.37 11.98
C GLY A 225 -1.45 -44.98 13.40
N HIS A 226 -0.98 -43.83 13.93
CA HIS A 226 -1.47 -43.27 15.18
C HIS A 226 -2.72 -42.41 14.93
N SER A 227 -3.78 -42.58 15.74
CA SER A 227 -4.95 -41.71 15.68
C SER A 227 -4.52 -40.27 15.89
N CYS A 228 -5.01 -39.36 15.03
CA CYS A 228 -4.79 -37.92 15.16
C CYS A 228 -4.83 -37.49 16.63
N HIS A 229 -3.81 -36.76 17.12
CA HIS A 229 -3.96 -36.01 18.38
C HIS A 229 -5.25 -35.18 18.25
N GLY A 230 -6.28 -35.56 19.01
CA GLY A 230 -7.62 -34.99 18.93
C GLY A 230 -7.68 -33.50 19.31
N GLU A 231 -6.59 -33.00 19.89
CA GLU A 231 -6.45 -31.63 20.39
C GLU A 231 -5.91 -30.63 19.38
N ILE A 232 -5.50 -31.06 18.18
CA ILE A 232 -5.03 -30.14 17.14
C ILE A 232 -6.21 -29.82 16.21
N PRO A 233 -6.93 -28.70 16.40
CA PRO A 233 -8.07 -28.36 15.56
C PRO A 233 -7.64 -28.15 14.11
N THR A 234 -8.42 -28.67 13.16
CA THR A 234 -8.40 -28.18 11.78
C THR A 234 -9.13 -26.85 11.73
N LEU A 235 -8.39 -25.75 11.69
CA LEU A 235 -8.97 -24.42 11.50
C LEU A 235 -9.53 -24.29 10.07
N PRO A 236 -10.70 -23.67 9.88
CA PRO A 236 -11.22 -23.39 8.56
C PRO A 236 -10.28 -22.44 7.81
N VAL A 237 -9.99 -22.77 6.55
CA VAL A 237 -9.22 -21.91 5.65
C VAL A 237 -9.99 -20.60 5.48
N THR A 238 -9.51 -19.56 6.16
CA THR A 238 -10.02 -18.20 5.98
C THR A 238 -9.27 -17.60 4.79
N TYR A 239 -9.96 -16.91 3.89
CA TYR A 239 -9.29 -16.18 2.81
C TYR A 239 -8.84 -14.82 3.34
N PRO A 240 -7.54 -14.60 3.60
CA PRO A 240 -7.06 -13.37 4.21
C PRO A 240 -7.27 -12.18 3.28
N TYR A 241 -7.55 -11.03 3.91
CA TYR A 241 -7.86 -9.77 3.23
C TYR A 241 -6.71 -9.28 2.34
N ILE A 242 -5.44 -9.55 2.69
CA ILE A 242 -4.24 -8.90 2.10
C ILE A 242 -4.09 -9.04 0.57
N LEU A 243 -4.83 -9.92 -0.12
CA LEU A 243 -4.89 -10.02 -1.59
C LEU A 243 -6.26 -10.53 -2.11
N GLY A 244 -7.36 -10.13 -1.45
CA GLY A 244 -8.73 -10.44 -1.92
C GLY A 244 -9.24 -9.44 -2.97
N VAL A 245 -10.32 -9.80 -3.70
CA VAL A 245 -11.02 -8.88 -4.64
C VAL A 245 -11.43 -7.59 -3.92
N ASP A 246 -11.86 -7.72 -2.66
CA ASP A 246 -12.24 -6.58 -1.81
C ASP A 246 -11.03 -5.71 -1.40
N PHE A 247 -9.83 -6.28 -1.35
CA PHE A 247 -8.62 -5.54 -0.99
C PHE A 247 -8.10 -4.66 -2.11
N ALA A 248 -8.08 -5.17 -3.35
CA ALA A 248 -7.75 -4.35 -4.52
C ALA A 248 -8.72 -3.17 -4.62
N LYS A 249 -10.02 -3.45 -4.46
CA LYS A 249 -11.08 -2.44 -4.48
C LYS A 249 -10.96 -1.42 -3.35
N GLN A 250 -10.72 -1.84 -2.11
CA GLN A 250 -10.64 -0.93 -0.97
C GLN A 250 -9.34 -0.13 -0.94
N LYS A 251 -8.21 -0.72 -1.33
CA LYS A 251 -6.95 0.00 -1.44
C LYS A 251 -7.00 1.05 -2.55
N LEU A 252 -7.59 0.71 -3.70
CA LEU A 252 -7.84 1.68 -4.77
C LEU A 252 -8.80 2.79 -4.31
N ARG A 253 -9.81 2.49 -3.48
CA ARG A 253 -10.66 3.53 -2.84
C ARG A 253 -9.87 4.46 -1.91
N GLU A 254 -9.02 3.91 -1.05
CA GLU A 254 -8.14 4.67 -0.15
C GLU A 254 -7.19 5.59 -0.96
N GLU A 255 -6.65 5.07 -2.05
CA GLU A 255 -5.77 5.80 -2.96
C GLU A 255 -6.51 6.93 -3.69
N VAL A 256 -7.69 6.66 -4.23
CA VAL A 256 -8.54 7.69 -4.85
C VAL A 256 -8.91 8.80 -3.86
N VAL A 257 -9.20 8.46 -2.61
CA VAL A 257 -9.42 9.45 -1.54
C VAL A 257 -8.16 10.29 -1.34
N GLN A 258 -6.98 9.67 -1.26
CA GLN A 258 -5.72 10.37 -1.02
C GLN A 258 -5.32 11.28 -2.20
N LEU A 259 -5.47 10.81 -3.44
CA LEU A 259 -5.25 11.61 -4.65
C LEU A 259 -6.23 12.79 -4.72
N GLY A 260 -7.48 12.57 -4.31
CA GLY A 260 -8.47 13.64 -4.15
C GLY A 260 -8.06 14.72 -3.19
N VAL A 261 -7.53 14.32 -2.04
CA VAL A 261 -7.00 15.24 -1.03
C VAL A 261 -5.83 16.04 -1.58
N GLU A 262 -4.90 15.40 -2.27
CA GLU A 262 -3.72 16.06 -2.85
C GLU A 262 -4.09 17.05 -3.94
N LEU A 263 -4.93 16.66 -4.89
CA LEU A 263 -5.45 17.55 -5.93
C LEU A 263 -6.18 18.76 -5.33
N SER A 264 -6.98 18.52 -4.29
CA SER A 264 -7.68 19.57 -3.55
C SER A 264 -6.73 20.52 -2.82
N LEU A 265 -5.60 20.03 -2.31
CA LEU A 265 -4.57 20.85 -1.69
C LEU A 265 -3.88 21.75 -2.71
N TYR A 266 -3.57 21.27 -3.92
CA TYR A 266 -2.98 22.11 -4.97
C TYR A 266 -3.95 23.19 -5.47
N VAL A 267 -5.24 22.88 -5.55
CA VAL A 267 -6.27 23.88 -5.84
C VAL A 267 -6.35 24.93 -4.74
N ALA A 268 -6.34 24.52 -3.46
CA ALA A 268 -6.32 25.45 -2.33
C ALA A 268 -5.06 26.33 -2.37
N GLU A 269 -3.88 25.75 -2.56
CA GLU A 269 -2.60 26.46 -2.67
C GLU A 269 -2.63 27.50 -3.81
N SER A 270 -3.19 27.15 -4.96
CA SER A 270 -3.39 28.07 -6.08
C SER A 270 -4.32 29.24 -5.72
N MET A 271 -5.40 28.98 -4.96
CA MET A 271 -6.29 30.05 -4.48
C MET A 271 -5.58 30.99 -3.50
N PHE A 272 -4.70 30.48 -2.64
CA PHE A 272 -3.87 31.31 -1.76
C PHE A 272 -2.80 32.09 -2.52
N LEU A 273 -2.22 31.54 -3.59
CA LEU A 273 -1.28 32.28 -4.43
C LEU A 273 -1.93 33.47 -5.13
N LEU A 274 -3.20 33.32 -5.50
CA LEU A 274 -3.98 34.36 -6.18
C LEU A 274 -4.71 35.30 -5.21
N SER A 275 -4.63 35.09 -3.89
CA SER A 275 -5.43 35.83 -2.92
C SER A 275 -5.02 37.30 -2.75
N ASP A 276 -3.90 37.72 -3.34
CA ASP A 276 -3.54 39.12 -3.49
C ASP A 276 -4.54 39.90 -4.34
N GLU A 277 -5.30 39.21 -5.20
CA GLU A 277 -6.33 39.81 -6.04
C GLU A 277 -7.54 38.85 -6.18
N ILE A 278 -8.67 39.20 -5.56
CA ILE A 278 -9.81 38.28 -5.45
C ILE A 278 -10.41 37.89 -6.81
N ARG A 279 -10.40 38.79 -7.80
CA ARG A 279 -10.97 38.49 -9.11
C ARG A 279 -10.19 37.37 -9.79
N SER A 280 -8.89 37.28 -9.55
CA SER A 280 -8.00 36.21 -10.02
C SER A 280 -8.35 34.89 -9.37
N VAL A 281 -8.67 34.88 -8.06
CA VAL A 281 -9.20 33.69 -7.37
C VAL A 281 -10.52 33.24 -8.01
N PHE A 282 -11.46 34.16 -8.25
CA PHE A 282 -12.74 33.83 -8.87
C PHE A 282 -12.59 33.36 -10.32
N GLN A 283 -11.72 34.00 -11.11
CA GLN A 283 -11.44 33.61 -12.48
C GLN A 283 -10.80 32.22 -12.54
N PHE A 284 -9.86 31.92 -11.64
CA PHE A 284 -9.28 30.59 -11.49
C PHE A 284 -10.36 29.56 -11.17
N CYS A 285 -11.16 29.78 -10.12
CA CYS A 285 -12.23 28.86 -9.72
C CYS A 285 -13.30 28.69 -10.80
N SER A 286 -13.64 29.75 -11.54
CA SER A 286 -14.66 29.75 -12.59
C SER A 286 -14.18 28.97 -13.81
N LYS A 287 -12.93 29.17 -14.23
CA LYS A 287 -12.32 28.38 -15.30
C LYS A 287 -12.24 26.90 -14.90
N LEU A 288 -11.85 26.61 -13.66
CA LEU A 288 -11.77 25.23 -13.16
C LEU A 288 -13.15 24.56 -13.21
N TRP A 289 -14.18 25.29 -12.81
CA TRP A 289 -15.57 24.84 -12.83
C TRP A 289 -16.14 24.67 -14.25
N ARG A 290 -15.80 25.56 -15.19
CA ARG A 290 -16.20 25.46 -16.60
C ARG A 290 -15.62 24.21 -17.26
N GLU A 291 -14.37 23.85 -16.97
CA GLU A 291 -13.75 22.63 -17.51
C GLU A 291 -14.36 21.34 -16.93
N LEU A 292 -14.72 21.36 -15.64
CA LEU A 292 -15.52 20.29 -15.03
C LEU A 292 -16.92 20.16 -15.67
N LYS A 293 -17.55 21.28 -16.04
CA LYS A 293 -18.84 21.29 -16.76
C LYS A 293 -18.73 20.77 -18.20
N ARG A 294 -17.74 21.23 -18.99
CA ARG A 294 -17.53 20.86 -20.41
C ARG A 294 -17.35 19.38 -20.63
N THR A 295 -16.81 18.68 -19.64
CA THR A 295 -16.57 17.24 -19.71
C THR A 295 -17.79 16.39 -19.33
N ASN A 296 -18.99 16.98 -19.23
CA ASN A 296 -20.26 16.34 -18.84
C ASN A 296 -20.24 15.74 -17.41
N LYS A 297 -19.38 16.25 -16.52
CA LYS A 297 -19.14 15.74 -15.16
C LYS A 297 -19.98 16.44 -14.08
N VAL A 298 -21.04 17.15 -14.46
CA VAL A 298 -21.93 17.86 -13.51
C VAL A 298 -22.73 16.84 -12.70
N GLY A 299 -22.42 16.72 -11.40
CA GLY A 299 -23.03 15.73 -10.50
C GLY A 299 -22.17 14.49 -10.22
N HIS A 300 -20.95 14.42 -10.78
CA HIS A 300 -19.98 13.40 -10.43
C HIS A 300 -19.38 13.67 -9.03
N PRO A 301 -19.21 12.64 -8.16
CA PRO A 301 -18.76 12.82 -6.78
C PRO A 301 -17.46 13.64 -6.64
N ALA A 302 -16.48 13.41 -7.52
CA ALA A 302 -15.19 14.12 -7.50
C ALA A 302 -15.33 15.64 -7.67
N GLY A 303 -16.11 16.08 -8.67
CA GLY A 303 -16.28 17.50 -8.98
C GLY A 303 -17.05 18.23 -7.89
N GLU A 304 -17.95 17.55 -7.20
CA GLU A 304 -18.66 18.12 -6.06
C GLU A 304 -17.80 18.24 -4.81
N ARG A 305 -16.96 17.23 -4.51
CA ARG A 305 -16.02 17.33 -3.38
C ARG A 305 -15.03 18.45 -3.62
N LEU A 306 -14.53 18.63 -4.84
CA LEU A 306 -13.69 19.76 -5.17
C LEU A 306 -14.42 21.10 -5.00
N LEU A 307 -15.65 21.22 -5.51
CA LEU A 307 -16.43 22.46 -5.37
C LEU A 307 -16.65 22.82 -3.89
N ARG A 308 -16.86 21.82 -3.03
CA ARG A 308 -16.93 22.00 -1.56
C ARG A 308 -15.61 22.49 -0.98
N VAL A 309 -14.47 21.94 -1.42
CA VAL A 309 -13.16 22.40 -0.98
C VAL A 309 -12.94 23.85 -1.39
N ILE A 310 -13.20 24.21 -2.65
CA ILE A 310 -13.07 25.59 -3.16
C ILE A 310 -13.92 26.54 -2.32
N HIS A 311 -15.19 26.18 -2.09
CA HIS A 311 -16.08 26.99 -1.25
C HIS A 311 -15.56 27.13 0.17
N HIS A 312 -15.13 26.03 0.79
CA HIS A 312 -14.59 26.05 2.14
C HIS A 312 -13.34 26.94 2.25
N VAL A 313 -12.40 26.78 1.33
CA VAL A 313 -11.15 27.55 1.28
C VAL A 313 -11.47 29.04 1.14
N TYR A 314 -12.35 29.37 0.19
CA TYR A 314 -12.78 30.74 -0.01
C TYR A 314 -13.47 31.32 1.22
N SER A 315 -14.58 30.73 1.68
CA SER A 315 -15.41 31.33 2.73
C SER A 315 -14.69 31.42 4.08
N ARG A 316 -13.77 30.51 4.37
CA ARG A 316 -13.11 30.44 5.68
C ARG A 316 -11.77 31.18 5.73
N TYR A 317 -11.03 31.24 4.63
CA TYR A 317 -9.65 31.71 4.64
C TYR A 317 -9.37 32.90 3.72
N ILE A 318 -10.07 33.03 2.59
CA ILE A 318 -9.77 34.06 1.58
C ILE A 318 -10.77 35.20 1.61
N LYS A 319 -12.06 34.92 1.81
CA LYS A 319 -13.13 35.92 1.84
C LYS A 319 -12.84 36.95 2.94
N PRO A 320 -12.67 38.24 2.60
CA PRO A 320 -12.43 39.29 3.59
C PRO A 320 -13.64 39.45 4.49
N LYS A 321 -13.41 39.47 5.80
CA LYS A 321 -14.50 39.64 6.80
C LYS A 321 -15.13 41.04 6.77
N ASN A 322 -14.44 42.02 6.17
CA ASN A 322 -14.83 43.43 6.16
C ASN A 322 -15.11 44.00 4.75
N GLY A 323 -15.14 43.15 3.70
CA GLY A 323 -15.67 43.51 2.37
C GLY A 323 -14.82 44.41 1.47
N GLU A 324 -13.67 44.94 1.90
CA GLU A 324 -12.82 45.72 1.01
C GLU A 324 -11.93 44.83 0.13
N TYR A 325 -12.25 44.81 -1.16
CA TYR A 325 -11.45 44.19 -2.20
C TYR A 325 -10.70 45.27 -2.97
N HIS A 326 -9.40 45.08 -3.21
CA HIS A 326 -8.69 45.86 -4.22
C HIS A 326 -9.10 45.34 -5.61
N ILE A 327 -10.13 45.97 -6.19
CA ILE A 327 -10.63 45.64 -7.52
C ILE A 327 -9.87 46.47 -8.54
N GLY A 328 -9.16 45.84 -9.47
CA GLY A 328 -8.58 46.54 -10.63
C GLY A 328 -7.32 45.97 -11.28
N GLY A 329 -6.77 44.84 -10.83
CA GLY A 329 -5.54 44.24 -11.37
C GLY A 329 -5.63 42.72 -11.61
N LYS A 330 -4.57 42.12 -12.17
CA LYS A 330 -4.35 40.66 -12.15
C LYS A 330 -3.40 40.34 -10.99
N SER A 331 -3.60 39.20 -10.33
CA SER A 331 -2.65 38.68 -9.33
C SER A 331 -1.24 38.59 -9.91
N VAL A 332 -0.25 38.91 -9.08
CA VAL A 332 1.17 38.80 -9.46
C VAL A 332 1.55 37.34 -9.77
N GLN A 333 0.83 36.38 -9.18
CA GLN A 333 1.06 34.95 -9.37
C GLN A 333 0.19 34.34 -10.48
N TRP A 334 -0.60 35.14 -11.19
CA TRP A 334 -1.53 34.65 -12.23
C TRP A 334 -0.82 33.83 -13.32
N GLU A 335 0.29 34.33 -13.86
CA GLU A 335 1.00 33.61 -14.93
C GLU A 335 1.63 32.30 -14.42
N LEU A 336 2.06 32.24 -13.16
CA LEU A 336 2.55 31.00 -12.57
C LEU A 336 1.44 29.96 -12.44
N VAL A 337 0.31 30.34 -11.84
CA VAL A 337 -0.85 29.44 -11.65
C VAL A 337 -1.42 28.99 -13.00
N LYS A 338 -1.34 29.83 -14.03
CA LYS A 338 -1.72 29.45 -15.39
C LYS A 338 -0.88 28.30 -15.95
N THR A 339 0.40 28.16 -15.57
CA THR A 339 1.25 27.06 -16.04
C THR A 339 0.91 25.69 -15.44
N THR A 340 0.16 25.64 -14.33
CA THR A 340 -0.27 24.40 -13.67
C THR A 340 -1.57 23.85 -14.25
N TRP A 341 -2.20 24.60 -15.17
CA TRP A 341 -3.56 24.36 -15.65
C TRP A 341 -3.72 23.01 -16.35
N GLU A 342 -2.82 22.68 -17.28
CA GLU A 342 -2.86 21.42 -18.02
C GLU A 342 -2.66 20.21 -17.09
N ASP A 343 -1.81 20.34 -16.07
CA ASP A 343 -1.56 19.25 -15.11
C ASP A 343 -2.72 19.10 -14.11
N LEU A 344 -3.36 20.21 -13.71
CA LEU A 344 -4.58 20.18 -12.91
C LEU A 344 -5.71 19.49 -13.68
N ASP A 345 -5.94 19.85 -14.95
CA ASP A 345 -6.96 19.20 -15.80
C ASP A 345 -6.67 17.71 -15.98
N ALA A 346 -5.40 17.34 -16.20
CA ALA A 346 -4.97 15.94 -16.27
C ALA A 346 -5.30 15.19 -14.97
N GLY A 347 -4.93 15.75 -13.81
CA GLY A 347 -5.25 15.19 -12.50
C GLY A 347 -6.76 15.02 -12.27
N PHE A 348 -7.59 15.95 -12.76
CA PHE A 348 -9.06 15.81 -12.70
C PHE A 348 -9.59 14.71 -13.62
N ARG A 349 -9.05 14.58 -14.82
CA ARG A 349 -9.44 13.51 -15.77
C ARG A 349 -9.06 12.14 -15.22
N GLU A 350 -7.86 12.02 -14.69
CA GLU A 350 -7.37 10.81 -14.03
C GLU A 350 -8.22 10.45 -12.83
N MET A 351 -8.47 11.39 -11.91
CA MET A 351 -9.30 11.14 -10.74
C MET A 351 -10.72 10.70 -11.11
N HIS A 352 -11.29 11.35 -12.13
CA HIS A 352 -12.59 10.98 -12.67
C HIS A 352 -12.55 9.57 -13.30
N SER A 353 -11.49 9.27 -14.06
CA SER A 353 -11.23 7.93 -14.56
C SER A 353 -11.21 6.96 -13.38
N LEU A 354 -10.33 7.15 -12.39
CA LEU A 354 -10.14 6.24 -11.26
C LEU A 354 -11.42 5.99 -10.43
N ILE A 355 -12.29 7.00 -10.27
CA ILE A 355 -13.61 6.84 -9.65
C ILE A 355 -14.57 6.07 -10.56
N SER A 356 -14.56 6.38 -11.86
CA SER A 356 -15.29 5.61 -12.88
C SER A 356 -14.72 4.19 -13.04
N ILE A 357 -13.49 3.95 -12.57
CA ILE A 357 -12.72 2.71 -12.68
C ILE A 357 -12.93 1.77 -11.52
N LEU A 358 -13.10 2.36 -10.34
CA LEU A 358 -13.82 1.71 -9.25
C LEU A 358 -15.25 1.29 -9.66
N GLU A 359 -15.69 1.71 -10.86
CA GLU A 359 -16.74 1.11 -11.68
C GLU A 359 -16.22 0.27 -12.92
N VAL A 360 -15.16 0.61 -13.71
CA VAL A 360 -14.28 -0.23 -14.63
C VAL A 360 -12.93 0.47 -15.08
N ASP A 361 -11.76 -0.12 -14.75
CA ASP A 361 -10.27 0.00 -15.02
C ASP A 361 -9.42 1.15 -15.70
N ASP A 362 -8.30 1.49 -14.98
CA ASP A 362 -6.97 2.21 -15.12
C ASP A 362 -6.63 3.75 -15.32
N GLY A 363 -5.63 4.32 -14.57
CA GLY A 363 -5.03 5.69 -14.76
C GLY A 363 -3.87 6.19 -13.82
N SER A 364 -2.99 7.12 -14.29
CA SER A 364 -1.94 7.87 -13.51
C SER A 364 -1.47 9.27 -14.11
N SER A 365 -1.34 10.38 -13.34
CA SER A 365 -0.84 11.73 -13.79
C SER A 365 -0.47 12.84 -12.76
N LEU A 366 -0.78 12.75 -11.45
CA LEU A 366 -0.75 13.90 -10.49
C LEU A 366 0.63 14.51 -10.10
N ASN A 367 1.77 13.86 -10.36
CA ASN A 367 3.08 14.28 -9.84
C ASN A 367 3.62 15.63 -10.40
N LYS A 368 3.11 16.09 -11.55
CA LYS A 368 3.64 17.27 -12.26
C LYS A 368 3.17 18.61 -11.66
N VAL A 369 2.02 18.62 -10.99
CA VAL A 369 1.46 19.83 -10.36
C VAL A 369 2.32 20.27 -9.17
N GLU A 370 2.80 19.32 -8.36
CA GLU A 370 3.61 19.61 -7.18
C GLU A 370 4.92 20.32 -7.53
N GLU A 371 5.59 19.83 -8.58
CA GLU A 371 6.89 20.35 -9.00
C GLU A 371 6.81 21.82 -9.43
N LYS A 372 5.72 22.19 -10.12
CA LYS A 372 5.47 23.57 -10.56
C LYS A 372 5.13 24.50 -9.40
N LEU A 373 4.31 24.06 -8.43
CA LEU A 373 3.92 24.89 -7.29
C LEU A 373 5.06 25.09 -6.27
N ARG A 374 6.01 24.15 -6.20
CA ARG A 374 7.14 24.19 -5.27
C ARG A 374 7.94 25.50 -5.30
N CYS A 375 8.02 26.16 -6.46
CA CYS A 375 8.79 27.41 -6.62
C CYS A 375 8.15 28.63 -5.94
N ALA A 376 6.86 28.60 -5.61
CA ALA A 376 6.14 29.69 -4.96
C ALA A 376 5.58 29.32 -3.57
N LYS A 377 6.10 28.22 -3.00
CA LYS A 377 5.66 27.73 -1.69
C LYS A 377 5.69 28.81 -0.61
N ASP A 378 6.78 29.56 -0.52
CA ASP A 378 6.96 30.62 0.48
C ASP A 378 5.89 31.74 0.36
N VAL A 379 5.39 31.99 -0.87
CA VAL A 379 4.33 32.97 -1.12
C VAL A 379 2.99 32.46 -0.63
N SER A 380 2.67 31.19 -0.90
CA SER A 380 1.42 30.59 -0.40
C SER A 380 1.39 30.52 1.13
N GLU A 381 2.51 30.17 1.77
CA GLU A 381 2.64 30.12 3.23
C GLU A 381 2.54 31.52 3.84
N ALA A 382 3.14 32.55 3.22
CA ALA A 382 3.00 33.95 3.63
C ALA A 382 1.55 34.44 3.53
N ASN A 383 0.78 33.93 2.57
CA ASN A 383 -0.65 34.20 2.43
C ASN A 383 -1.53 33.35 3.38
N GLY A 384 -0.91 32.55 4.25
CA GLY A 384 -1.61 31.78 5.30
C GLY A 384 -1.94 30.34 4.94
N PHE A 385 -1.40 29.80 3.84
CA PHE A 385 -1.55 28.39 3.49
C PHE A 385 -0.76 27.50 4.45
N ALA A 386 -1.47 26.73 5.28
CA ALA A 386 -0.88 25.73 6.18
C ALA A 386 -1.27 24.31 5.72
N ARG A 387 -0.40 23.68 4.92
CA ARG A 387 -0.69 22.42 4.21
C ARG A 387 -1.25 21.32 5.11
N GLU A 388 -0.62 21.02 6.24
CA GLU A 388 -1.04 19.91 7.12
C GLU A 388 -2.37 20.20 7.84
N ALA A 389 -2.62 21.46 8.22
CA ALA A 389 -3.89 21.87 8.79
C ALA A 389 -5.02 21.82 7.75
N MET A 390 -4.72 22.23 6.52
CA MET A 390 -5.66 22.15 5.39
C MET A 390 -5.96 20.71 5.00
N LYS A 391 -4.94 19.84 5.02
CA LYS A 391 -5.05 18.41 4.68
C LYS A 391 -6.07 17.71 5.56
N SER A 392 -6.08 17.97 6.87
CA SER A 392 -7.07 17.36 7.78
C SER A 392 -8.50 17.77 7.43
N ASN A 393 -8.75 19.05 7.14
CA ASN A 393 -10.09 19.54 6.78
C ASN A 393 -10.56 18.97 5.44
N ILE A 394 -9.66 18.85 4.47
CA ILE A 394 -9.95 18.29 3.15
C ILE A 394 -10.18 16.78 3.25
N LEU A 395 -9.42 16.05 4.08
CA LEU A 395 -9.55 14.61 4.26
C LEU A 395 -10.98 14.22 4.71
N ASP A 396 -11.55 14.96 5.66
CA ASP A 396 -12.93 14.74 6.11
C ASP A 396 -13.95 14.90 4.97
N MET A 397 -13.67 15.79 4.02
CA MET A 397 -14.51 15.97 2.82
C MET A 397 -14.33 14.85 1.80
N TRP A 398 -13.27 14.06 1.85
CA TRP A 398 -13.05 12.94 0.93
C TRP A 398 -13.36 11.57 1.55
N GLN A 399 -13.33 11.45 2.88
CA GLN A 399 -13.51 10.18 3.61
C GLN A 399 -14.84 9.46 3.31
N PHE A 400 -15.88 10.21 2.93
CA PHE A 400 -17.21 9.69 2.60
C PHE A 400 -17.49 9.57 1.10
N LEU A 401 -16.47 9.61 0.24
CA LEU A 401 -16.64 9.55 -1.22
C LEU A 401 -17.46 8.32 -1.69
N PHE A 402 -17.37 7.19 -0.97
CA PHE A 402 -18.02 5.93 -1.34
C PHE A 402 -19.19 5.52 -0.41
N ASP A 403 -19.56 6.37 0.55
CA ASP A 403 -20.52 6.04 1.64
C ASP A 403 -21.87 6.77 1.43
N ARG A 404 -22.70 6.25 0.50
CA ARG A 404 -23.92 6.93 -0.03
C ARG A 404 -24.97 7.27 1.03
N GLU A 405 -25.17 6.43 2.05
CA GLU A 405 -26.17 6.66 3.10
C GLU A 405 -25.80 7.83 4.03
N LYS A 406 -24.52 7.97 4.39
CA LYS A 406 -24.05 9.07 5.24
C LYS A 406 -23.96 10.39 4.46
N GLU A 407 -23.78 10.30 3.14
CA GLU A 407 -23.71 11.46 2.25
C GLU A 407 -25.08 12.13 2.05
N GLU A 408 -26.15 11.36 1.84
CA GLU A 408 -27.51 11.91 1.65
C GLU A 408 -28.06 12.61 2.91
N VAL A 409 -27.81 12.04 4.10
CA VAL A 409 -28.25 12.64 5.37
C VAL A 409 -27.52 13.97 5.65
N ALA A 410 -26.31 14.14 5.13
CA ALA A 410 -25.54 15.36 5.30
C ALA A 410 -25.89 16.46 4.27
N TRP A 411 -26.43 16.13 3.09
CA TRP A 411 -26.53 17.06 1.95
C TRP A 411 -27.75 16.88 1.02
N THR A 412 -28.66 17.87 1.00
CA THR A 412 -29.57 18.16 -0.13
C THR A 412 -28.79 18.72 -1.32
N ARG A 413 -28.14 17.79 -2.04
CA ARG A 413 -27.11 17.97 -3.08
C ARG A 413 -27.37 19.07 -4.13
N LYS A 414 -28.63 19.34 -4.50
CA LYS A 414 -28.99 20.30 -5.54
C LYS A 414 -29.06 21.74 -5.02
N VAL A 415 -29.83 21.98 -3.96
CA VAL A 415 -30.07 23.30 -3.36
C VAL A 415 -28.77 23.94 -2.88
N ARG A 416 -27.93 23.16 -2.19
CA ARG A 416 -26.68 23.68 -1.62
C ARG A 416 -25.57 23.87 -2.67
N ARG A 417 -25.65 23.22 -3.83
CA ARG A 417 -24.76 23.47 -4.97
C ARG A 417 -25.07 24.83 -5.60
N GLU A 418 -26.35 25.14 -5.77
CA GLU A 418 -26.80 26.44 -6.30
C GLU A 418 -26.37 27.60 -5.37
N GLU A 419 -26.42 27.39 -4.04
CA GLU A 419 -25.90 28.34 -3.05
C GLU A 419 -24.38 28.56 -3.18
N ILE A 420 -23.59 27.49 -3.27
CA ILE A 420 -22.12 27.60 -3.46
C ILE A 420 -21.79 28.36 -4.74
N LEU A 421 -22.45 28.00 -5.84
CA LEU A 421 -22.21 28.65 -7.13
C LEU A 421 -22.58 30.13 -7.10
N SER A 422 -23.65 30.50 -6.39
CA SER A 422 -24.05 31.90 -6.22
C SER A 422 -23.05 32.69 -5.36
N ASP A 423 -22.44 32.07 -4.34
CA ASP A 423 -21.45 32.73 -3.46
C ASP A 423 -20.06 32.84 -4.11
N LEU A 424 -19.66 31.84 -4.91
CA LEU A 424 -18.36 31.83 -5.61
C LEU A 424 -18.37 32.58 -6.94
N PHE A 425 -19.51 32.63 -7.62
CA PHE A 425 -19.60 33.12 -9.00
C PHE A 425 -20.78 34.07 -9.23
N PRO A 426 -20.85 35.20 -8.51
CA PRO A 426 -21.98 36.12 -8.61
C PRO A 426 -22.13 36.82 -9.97
N HIS A 427 -21.08 36.86 -10.82
CA HIS A 427 -21.06 37.57 -12.11
C HIS A 427 -20.89 36.65 -13.34
N LEU A 428 -21.24 35.36 -13.23
CA LEU A 428 -21.06 34.39 -14.32
C LEU A 428 -21.75 34.80 -15.64
N GLU A 429 -22.76 35.68 -15.61
CA GLU A 429 -23.52 36.09 -16.79
C GLU A 429 -22.92 37.33 -17.50
N GLU A 430 -22.11 38.15 -16.83
CA GLU A 430 -21.57 39.40 -17.42
C GLU A 430 -20.25 39.19 -18.19
N GLU A 431 -19.42 38.20 -17.80
CA GLU A 431 -18.16 37.88 -18.51
C GLU A 431 -18.39 37.14 -19.85
N ASP A 432 -19.54 36.48 -20.03
CA ASP A 432 -19.93 35.83 -21.30
C ASP A 432 -20.11 36.86 -22.44
N GLU A 433 -20.47 38.12 -22.13
CA GLU A 433 -20.58 39.20 -23.12
C GLU A 433 -19.24 39.90 -23.44
N GLU A 434 -18.22 39.79 -22.57
CA GLU A 434 -16.90 40.38 -22.80
C GLU A 434 -15.93 39.41 -23.50
N GLU A 435 -15.94 38.10 -23.19
CA GLU A 435 -15.15 37.09 -23.92
C GLU A 435 -15.66 36.91 -25.38
N ALA A 436 -16.97 37.07 -25.62
CA ALA A 436 -17.54 37.02 -26.96
C ALA A 436 -17.20 38.23 -27.86
N LYS A 437 -16.67 39.32 -27.28
CA LYS A 437 -16.22 40.51 -28.03
C LYS A 437 -14.73 40.51 -28.35
N GLN A 438 -13.97 39.52 -27.85
CA GLN A 438 -12.54 39.37 -28.10
C GLN A 438 -12.17 38.18 -29.00
N TYR A 439 -13.16 37.58 -29.68
CA TYR A 439 -12.95 36.65 -30.79
C TYR A 439 -13.51 37.20 -32.11
#